data_AF-A0A962GUJ9-F1
#
_entry.id   AF-A0A962GUJ9-F1
#
_cell.length_a   1.000
_cell.length_b   1.000
_cell.length_c   1.000
_cell.angle_alpha   90.00
_cell.angle_beta   90.00
_cell.angle_gamma   90.00
#
_symmetry.space_group_name_H-M   'P 1'
#
loop_
_entity.id
_entity.type
_entity.pdbx_description
1 polymer ?
#
loop_
_entity_poly.entity_id
_entity_poly.type
_entity_poly.pdbx_seq_one_letter_code
_entity_poly.pdbx_strand_id
1 'polypeptide(L)' 'DASGLWPGKVVTEVESVGDFWEAEPEHQDYLQRFPEGYTCHFIRPDWVLPKRNQD' A
#
# COMPACT_ATOMS: atom_id res chain seq x y z
N ASP A 1 -13.37 14.97 -1.43
CA ASP A 1 -12.64 13.99 -0.61
C ASP A 1 -13.39 13.78 0.69
N ALA A 2 -13.54 12.55 1.18
CA ALA A 2 -14.50 12.26 2.26
C ALA A 2 -13.90 12.40 3.68
N SER A 3 -12.61 12.09 3.86
CA SER A 3 -11.94 12.20 5.17
C SER A 3 -11.01 13.42 5.28
N GLY A 4 -10.46 13.90 4.16
CA GLY A 4 -9.46 14.98 4.14
C GLY A 4 -8.08 14.60 4.69
N LEU A 5 -7.81 13.32 4.95
CA LEU A 5 -6.55 12.86 5.55
C LEU A 5 -5.38 12.77 4.54
N TRP A 6 -5.70 12.57 3.26
CA TRP A 6 -4.71 12.47 2.19
C TRP A 6 -4.37 13.85 1.61
N PRO A 7 -3.14 14.06 1.13
CA PRO A 7 -2.67 15.38 0.68
C PRO A 7 -3.29 15.86 -0.65
N GLY A 8 -4.22 15.11 -1.22
CA GLY A 8 -4.88 15.45 -2.47
C GLY A 8 -5.84 14.35 -2.92
N LYS A 9 -6.44 14.56 -4.09
CA LYS A 9 -7.36 13.61 -4.72
C LYS A 9 -6.69 12.24 -4.89
N VAL A 10 -7.33 11.18 -4.41
CA VAL A 10 -6.93 9.80 -4.68
C VAL A 10 -7.03 9.52 -6.19
N VAL A 11 -5.92 9.07 -6.78
CA VAL A 11 -5.80 8.72 -8.20
C VAL A 11 -5.67 7.21 -8.42
N THR A 12 -5.87 6.40 -7.38
CA THR A 12 -5.86 4.94 -7.45
C THR A 12 -6.92 4.44 -8.42
N GLU A 13 -6.49 3.59 -9.35
CA GLU A 13 -7.35 2.94 -10.34
C GLU A 13 -8.12 1.77 -9.72
N VAL A 14 -9.32 1.50 -10.24
CA VAL A 14 -10.17 0.37 -9.81
C VAL A 14 -10.57 -0.41 -11.04
N GLU A 15 -9.96 -1.57 -11.23
CA GLU A 15 -10.18 -2.47 -12.36
C GLU A 15 -10.41 -3.91 -11.90
N SER A 16 -10.95 -4.73 -12.80
CA SER A 16 -11.07 -6.16 -12.56
C SER A 16 -9.70 -6.83 -12.66
N VAL A 17 -9.44 -7.83 -11.81
CA VAL A 17 -8.17 -8.57 -11.87
C VAL A 17 -8.04 -9.31 -13.21
N GLY A 18 -6.89 -9.16 -13.87
CA GLY A 18 -6.50 -9.88 -15.08
C GLY A 18 -5.42 -10.94 -14.80
N ASP A 19 -4.61 -11.25 -15.81
CA ASP A 19 -3.45 -12.13 -15.63
C ASP A 19 -2.42 -11.49 -14.67
N PHE A 20 -1.93 -12.28 -13.73
CA PHE A 20 -0.88 -11.88 -12.79
C PHE A 20 0.40 -12.66 -13.11
N TRP A 21 1.37 -11.97 -13.69
CA TRP A 21 2.67 -12.56 -14.08
C TRP A 21 3.61 -12.53 -12.88
N GLU A 22 4.03 -13.71 -12.42
CA GLU A 22 4.95 -13.83 -11.29
C GLU A 22 6.31 -13.18 -11.63
N ALA A 23 6.81 -12.33 -10.73
CA ALA A 23 8.15 -11.77 -10.83
C ALA A 23 9.21 -12.82 -10.51
N GLU A 24 10.43 -12.62 -11.00
CA GLU A 24 11.54 -13.56 -10.84
C GLU A 24 11.86 -13.87 -9.37
N PRO A 25 12.42 -15.05 -9.04
CA PRO A 25 12.66 -15.47 -7.66
C PRO A 25 13.50 -14.49 -6.81
N GLU A 26 14.37 -13.68 -7.41
CA GLU A 26 15.15 -12.62 -6.75
C GLU A 26 14.31 -11.43 -6.26
N HIS A 27 13.09 -11.25 -6.77
CA HIS A 27 12.16 -10.20 -6.34
C HIS A 27 11.26 -10.65 -5.18
N GLN A 28 11.06 -11.96 -5.02
CA GLN A 28 10.22 -12.51 -3.96
C GLN A 28 10.89 -12.36 -2.59
N ASP A 29 10.16 -11.93 -1.56
CA ASP A 29 10.70 -11.77 -0.19
C ASP A 29 11.99 -10.93 -0.12
N TYR A 30 12.20 -9.98 -1.04
CA TYR A 30 13.45 -9.22 -1.16
C TYR A 30 13.87 -8.55 0.16
N LEU A 31 12.95 -7.85 0.82
CA LEU A 31 13.25 -7.18 2.11
C LEU A 31 13.34 -8.15 3.30
N GLN A 32 12.87 -9.39 3.18
CA GLN A 32 13.13 -10.40 4.21
C GLN A 32 14.56 -10.95 4.09
N ARG A 33 15.05 -11.13 2.85
CA ARG A 33 16.43 -11.57 2.57
C ARG A 33 17.46 -10.46 2.77
N PHE A 34 17.09 -9.22 2.44
CA PHE A 34 17.92 -8.03 2.59
C PHE A 34 17.17 -6.98 3.42
N PRO A 35 17.21 -7.08 4.77
CA PRO A 35 16.47 -6.17 5.65
C PRO A 35 16.84 -4.68 5.50
N GLU A 36 18.08 -4.39 5.10
CA GLU A 36 18.58 -3.04 4.80
C GLU A 36 18.43 -2.66 3.32
N GLY A 37 17.62 -3.43 2.57
CA GLY A 37 17.36 -3.23 1.16
C GLY A 37 16.55 -1.96 0.88
N TYR A 38 16.50 -1.59 -0.40
CA TYR A 38 15.79 -0.38 -0.82
C TYR A 38 14.28 -0.47 -0.57
N THR A 39 13.73 0.53 0.11
CA THR A 39 12.29 0.79 0.20
C THR A 39 12.02 2.26 0.50
N CYS A 40 10.90 2.78 0.01
CA CYS A 40 10.39 4.12 0.34
C CYS A 40 9.04 4.07 1.11
N HIS A 41 8.52 2.86 1.37
CA HIS A 41 7.23 2.66 2.01
C HIS A 41 7.37 2.72 3.53
N PHE A 42 6.50 3.48 4.18
CA PHE A 42 6.38 3.51 5.64
C PHE A 42 4.98 3.94 6.08
N ILE A 43 4.59 3.54 7.28
CA ILE A 43 3.30 3.87 7.87
C ILE A 43 3.21 5.39 8.07
N ARG A 44 2.13 6.00 7.59
CA ARG A 44 1.76 7.39 7.92
C ARG A 44 0.69 7.34 9.02
N PRO A 45 1.00 7.66 10.29
CA PRO A 45 0.04 7.56 11.38
C PRO A 45 -1.24 8.36 11.16
N ASP A 46 -1.14 9.48 10.44
CA ASP A 46 -2.26 10.38 10.16
C ASP A 46 -3.12 9.95 8.95
N TRP A 47 -2.69 8.94 8.17
CA TRP A 47 -3.44 8.44 7.01
C TRP A 47 -4.28 7.21 7.39
N VAL A 48 -5.10 7.36 8.43
CA VAL A 48 -5.93 6.28 8.98
C VAL A 48 -7.37 6.77 9.15
N LEU A 49 -8.33 6.07 8.53
CA LEU A 49 -9.74 6.39 8.71
C LEU A 49 -10.20 6.09 10.14
N PRO A 50 -11.09 6.89 10.73
CA PRO A 50 -11.71 6.54 12.00
C PRO A 50 -12.46 5.22 11.87
N LYS A 51 -12.35 4.36 12.89
CA LYS A 51 -13.16 3.14 12.98
C LYS A 51 -14.64 3.56 13.05
N ARG A 52 -15.46 3.10 12.12
CA ARG A 52 -16.93 3.24 12.22
C ARG A 52 -17.41 2.35 13.38
N ASN A 53 -18.24 2.93 14.26
CA ASN A 53 -18.86 2.34 15.46
C ASN A 53 -18.50 0.87 15.75
N GLN A 54 -17.68 0.68 16.80
CA GLN A 54 -17.76 -0.54 17.60
C GLN A 54 -19.00 -0.39 18.49
N ASP A 55 -20.14 -0.90 18.01
CA ASP A 55 -21.11 -1.49 18.93
C ASP A 55 -20.67 -2.93 19.22
#